data_AF-A0A919SCJ1-F1
#
_entry.id   AF-A0A919SCJ1-F1
#
_cell.length_a   1.000
_cell.length_b   1.000
_cell.length_c   1.000
_cell.angle_alpha   90.00
_cell.angle_beta   90.00
_cell.angle_gamma   90.00
#
_symmetry.space_group_name_H-M   'P 1'
#
loop_
_entity.id
_entity.type
_entity.pdbx_description
1 polymer ?
#
loop_
_entity_poly.entity_id
_entity_poly.type
_entity_poly.pdbx_seq_one_letter_code
_entity_poly.pdbx_strand_id
1 'polypeptide(L)'
;MATLTAVYCDGWDEAVINPLDRDVAEGRHAAGEPYSVVLVVGGRPHAVLDVALGAEYLGLTRFDGFGGRASRHQWRVAAEGDLFLREARSWRPTTRTTVTFELNGRRTDLVERENSREQHYTPDSPPPRTPVPVFGQWQALLEFAGDGRPDIADASGHLLPVREGTRPWQPPRPMGPRRIEELFTDGTERPVRDRTMRISTQAAGPLHLPSGRLVAADPSSLDHGEDPFTVTVAPGTCPVTISLATFTDDPGHRRVAAARLQVVDSPTVTWELALRTGQDQLDLGDGEFFGFGVDGGMGCFVDEDNRERLAEEWERFDFDRFTTLPGGDMVAWSSGWGDGVYPTWIGRDASGAVTCFVADMLLFGTKA
;
A
#
# COMPACT_ATOMS: atom_id res chain seq x y z
N MET A 1 -14.27 -12.08 -36.44
CA MET A 1 -13.28 -11.89 -35.36
C MET A 1 -12.78 -13.25 -34.96
N ALA A 2 -11.51 -13.38 -34.54
CA ALA A 2 -11.03 -14.67 -34.02
C ALA A 2 -11.68 -14.93 -32.66
N THR A 3 -12.27 -16.11 -32.48
CA THR A 3 -12.80 -16.57 -31.18
C THR A 3 -11.63 -16.89 -30.26
N LEU A 4 -11.67 -16.36 -29.03
CA LEU A 4 -10.73 -16.73 -27.98
C LEU A 4 -11.24 -17.96 -27.24
N THR A 5 -10.33 -18.85 -26.87
CA THR A 5 -10.67 -20.02 -26.04
C THR A 5 -10.19 -19.81 -24.61
N ALA A 6 -11.05 -19.98 -23.62
CA ALA A 6 -10.73 -19.82 -22.20
C ALA A 6 -10.30 -21.14 -21.57
N VAL A 7 -9.13 -21.12 -20.92
CA VAL A 7 -8.58 -22.23 -20.13
C VAL A 7 -8.50 -21.79 -18.67
N TYR A 8 -9.05 -22.58 -17.76
CA TYR A 8 -9.08 -22.27 -16.33
C TYR A 8 -7.97 -23.01 -15.58
N CYS A 9 -7.33 -22.34 -14.61
CA CYS A 9 -6.18 -22.87 -13.89
C CYS A 9 -5.92 -22.09 -12.60
N ASP A 10 -4.96 -22.52 -11.79
CA ASP A 10 -4.48 -21.71 -10.66
C ASP A 10 -3.66 -20.50 -11.14
N GLY A 11 -2.94 -20.62 -12.25
CA GLY A 11 -2.19 -19.49 -12.83
C GLY A 11 -1.44 -19.82 -14.11
N TRP A 12 -0.82 -18.79 -14.69
CA TRP A 12 0.02 -18.90 -15.88
C TRP A 12 1.46 -18.50 -15.57
N ASP A 13 2.40 -19.39 -15.87
CA ASP A 13 3.86 -19.13 -15.80
C ASP A 13 4.56 -19.91 -16.92
N GLU A 14 4.45 -19.41 -18.15
CA GLU A 14 4.85 -20.08 -19.40
C GLU A 14 4.18 -21.46 -19.65
N ALA A 15 3.35 -21.88 -18.72
CA ALA A 15 2.54 -23.09 -18.68
C ALA A 15 1.28 -22.82 -17.84
N VAL A 16 0.24 -23.62 -18.09
CA VAL A 16 -0.98 -23.69 -17.28
C VAL A 16 -0.62 -24.42 -15.97
N ILE A 17 -0.73 -23.72 -14.84
CA ILE A 17 -0.42 -24.24 -13.51
C ILE A 17 -1.70 -24.78 -12.87
N ASN A 18 -1.73 -26.07 -12.51
CA ASN A 18 -2.88 -26.77 -11.94
C ASN A 18 -4.19 -26.47 -12.72
N PRO A 19 -4.41 -27.09 -13.89
CA PRO A 19 -5.63 -26.88 -14.67
C PRO A 19 -6.90 -27.14 -13.85
N LEU A 20 -7.93 -26.35 -14.10
CA LEU A 20 -9.23 -26.45 -13.43
C LEU A 20 -10.31 -26.79 -14.44
N ASP A 21 -11.24 -27.64 -14.02
CA ASP A 21 -12.52 -27.80 -14.72
C ASP A 21 -13.32 -26.50 -14.65
N ARG A 22 -14.12 -26.23 -15.68
CA ARG A 22 -14.96 -25.03 -15.77
C ARG A 22 -15.82 -24.83 -14.52
N ASP A 23 -16.50 -25.89 -14.05
CA ASP A 23 -17.41 -25.81 -12.91
C ASP A 23 -16.67 -25.51 -11.60
N VAL A 24 -15.41 -25.96 -11.47
CA VAL A 24 -14.55 -25.63 -10.32
C VAL A 24 -14.17 -24.15 -10.37
N ALA A 25 -13.78 -23.64 -11.53
CA ALA A 25 -13.45 -22.23 -11.70
C ALA A 25 -14.66 -21.30 -11.49
N GLU A 26 -15.85 -21.70 -11.95
CA GLU A 26 -17.10 -20.97 -11.71
C GLU A 26 -17.47 -20.97 -10.21
N GLY A 27 -17.28 -22.10 -9.53
CA GLY A 27 -17.44 -22.19 -8.07
C GLY A 27 -16.50 -21.26 -7.31
N ARG A 28 -15.22 -21.20 -7.71
CA ARG A 28 -14.24 -20.25 -7.14
C ARG A 28 -14.63 -18.81 -7.39
N HIS A 29 -15.07 -18.48 -8.61
CA HIS A 29 -15.54 -17.14 -8.94
C HIS A 29 -16.69 -16.69 -8.04
N ALA A 30 -17.70 -17.55 -7.84
CA ALA A 30 -18.82 -17.27 -6.95
C ALA A 30 -18.42 -17.12 -5.48
N ALA A 31 -17.40 -17.86 -5.03
CA ALA A 31 -16.84 -17.76 -3.68
C ALA A 31 -15.84 -16.60 -3.51
N GLY A 32 -15.49 -15.89 -4.58
CA GLY A 32 -14.43 -14.87 -4.58
C GLY A 32 -13.01 -15.43 -4.43
N GLU A 33 -12.83 -16.73 -4.61
CA GLU A 33 -11.55 -17.42 -4.46
C GLU A 33 -10.63 -17.20 -5.67
N PRO A 34 -9.30 -17.28 -5.49
CA PRO A 34 -8.39 -17.00 -6.59
C PRO A 34 -8.32 -18.11 -7.65
N TYR A 35 -8.29 -17.71 -8.92
CA TYR A 35 -8.02 -18.57 -10.09
C TYR A 35 -7.59 -17.70 -11.28
N SER A 36 -7.10 -18.32 -12.35
CA SER A 36 -6.75 -17.63 -13.58
C SER A 36 -7.51 -18.17 -14.80
N VAL A 37 -7.68 -17.29 -15.79
CA VAL A 37 -8.21 -17.60 -17.11
C VAL A 37 -7.14 -17.28 -18.15
N VAL A 38 -6.64 -18.30 -18.84
CA VAL A 38 -5.76 -18.11 -20.00
C VAL A 38 -6.65 -18.06 -21.24
N LEU A 39 -6.72 -16.90 -21.88
CA LEU A 39 -7.39 -16.71 -23.16
C LEU A 39 -6.41 -17.03 -24.28
N VAL A 40 -6.80 -17.96 -25.16
CA VAL A 40 -5.93 -18.56 -26.18
C VAL A 40 -6.44 -18.24 -27.58
N VAL A 41 -5.52 -17.94 -28.50
CA VAL A 41 -5.80 -17.83 -29.93
C VAL A 41 -4.67 -18.49 -30.72
N GLY A 42 -5.00 -19.31 -31.71
CA GLY A 42 -3.99 -19.99 -32.54
C GLY A 42 -2.99 -20.85 -31.73
N GLY A 43 -3.43 -21.43 -30.61
CA GLY A 43 -2.58 -22.25 -29.73
C GLY A 43 -1.59 -21.47 -28.86
N ARG A 44 -1.70 -20.13 -28.80
CA ARG A 44 -0.85 -19.25 -27.98
C ARG A 44 -1.67 -18.44 -26.99
N PRO A 45 -1.11 -18.08 -25.82
CA PRO A 45 -1.77 -17.17 -24.90
C PRO A 45 -1.92 -15.79 -25.56
N HIS A 46 -3.15 -15.28 -25.61
CA HIS A 46 -3.48 -13.92 -26.01
C HIS A 46 -3.52 -13.00 -24.79
N ALA A 47 -4.18 -13.47 -23.73
CA ALA A 47 -4.27 -12.76 -22.46
C ALA A 47 -4.42 -13.73 -21.29
N VAL A 48 -4.07 -13.28 -20.10
CA VAL A 48 -4.29 -14.00 -18.83
C VAL A 48 -5.04 -13.07 -17.90
N LEU A 49 -6.14 -13.56 -17.34
CA LEU A 49 -6.84 -12.93 -16.23
C LEU A 49 -6.46 -13.63 -14.94
N ASP A 50 -6.12 -12.88 -13.90
CA ASP A 50 -5.89 -13.36 -12.54
C ASP A 50 -7.02 -12.80 -11.67
N VAL A 51 -7.93 -13.65 -11.21
CA VAL A 51 -9.19 -13.24 -10.57
C VAL A 51 -9.15 -13.64 -9.10
N ALA A 52 -9.35 -12.70 -8.19
CA ALA A 52 -9.46 -12.94 -6.75
C ALA A 52 -10.41 -11.90 -6.13
N LEU A 53 -11.71 -12.01 -6.43
CA LEU A 53 -12.70 -11.00 -6.08
C LEU A 53 -12.89 -10.83 -4.57
N GLY A 54 -12.71 -11.90 -3.78
CA GLY A 54 -12.74 -11.83 -2.32
C GLY A 54 -11.51 -11.14 -1.70
N ALA A 55 -10.48 -10.89 -2.51
CA ALA A 55 -9.33 -10.05 -2.18
C ALA A 55 -9.33 -8.76 -3.03
N GLU A 56 -10.51 -8.36 -3.51
CA GLU A 56 -10.76 -7.10 -4.23
C GLU A 56 -9.86 -6.92 -5.47
N TYR A 57 -9.44 -8.02 -6.12
CA TYR A 57 -8.44 -7.98 -7.18
C TYR A 57 -8.87 -8.66 -8.47
N LEU A 58 -8.59 -8.00 -9.59
CA LEU A 58 -8.54 -8.62 -10.91
C LEU A 58 -7.35 -8.08 -11.72
N GLY A 59 -6.46 -8.96 -12.14
CA GLY A 59 -5.38 -8.66 -13.07
C GLY A 59 -5.73 -9.10 -14.49
N LEU A 60 -5.34 -8.31 -15.50
CA LEU A 60 -5.38 -8.70 -16.91
C LEU A 60 -4.02 -8.42 -17.53
N THR A 61 -3.32 -9.44 -17.99
CA THR A 61 -2.07 -9.32 -18.75
C THR A 61 -2.32 -9.70 -20.21
N ARG A 62 -1.98 -8.83 -21.15
CA ARG A 62 -2.02 -9.12 -22.59
C ARG A 62 -0.64 -9.44 -23.11
N PHE A 63 -0.58 -10.35 -24.06
CA PHE A 63 0.64 -10.75 -24.75
C PHE A 63 0.65 -10.22 -26.19
N ASP A 64 1.84 -9.89 -26.69
CA ASP A 64 2.05 -9.60 -28.11
C ASP A 64 2.17 -10.89 -28.94
N GLY A 65 2.25 -10.76 -30.27
CA GLY A 65 2.36 -11.89 -31.18
C GLY A 65 3.62 -12.76 -31.01
N PHE A 66 4.62 -12.27 -30.26
CA PHE A 66 5.87 -12.94 -29.96
C PHE A 66 5.89 -13.57 -28.55
N GLY A 67 4.81 -13.40 -27.77
CA GLY A 67 4.70 -13.89 -26.39
C GLY A 67 5.28 -12.93 -25.34
N GLY A 68 5.74 -11.74 -25.75
CA GLY A 68 6.11 -10.67 -24.83
C GLY A 68 4.88 -10.05 -24.16
N ARG A 69 5.02 -9.48 -22.97
CA ARG A 69 3.92 -8.75 -22.32
C ARG A 69 3.69 -7.43 -23.07
N ALA A 70 2.48 -7.22 -23.58
CA ALA A 70 2.08 -5.99 -24.25
C ALA A 70 1.51 -4.97 -23.26
N SER A 71 0.64 -5.41 -22.35
CA SER A 71 0.05 -4.59 -21.30
C SER A 71 -0.36 -5.40 -20.07
N ARG A 72 -0.53 -4.72 -18.93
CA ARG A 72 -1.04 -5.27 -17.68
C ARG A 72 -1.94 -4.24 -17.03
N HIS A 73 -3.18 -4.64 -16.77
CA HIS A 73 -4.20 -3.83 -16.12
C HIS A 73 -4.50 -4.44 -14.76
N GLN A 74 -4.53 -3.62 -13.73
CA GLN A 74 -4.93 -4.01 -12.39
C GLN A 74 -6.23 -3.30 -12.03
N TRP A 75 -7.24 -4.09 -11.76
CA TRP A 75 -8.55 -3.65 -11.32
C TRP A 75 -8.70 -3.95 -9.84
N ARG A 76 -9.52 -3.13 -9.19
CA ARG A 76 -9.92 -3.30 -7.79
C ARG A 76 -11.43 -3.30 -7.68
N VAL A 77 -11.97 -4.14 -6.79
CA VAL A 77 -13.39 -4.11 -6.45
C VAL A 77 -13.59 -2.97 -5.46
N ALA A 78 -14.36 -1.96 -5.84
CA ALA A 78 -14.68 -0.84 -4.98
C ALA A 78 -15.80 -1.19 -3.99
N ALA A 79 -15.99 -0.34 -2.98
CA ALA A 79 -17.08 -0.48 -2.01
C ALA A 79 -18.48 -0.48 -2.66
N GLU A 80 -18.63 0.18 -3.82
CA GLU A 80 -19.88 0.20 -4.59
C GLU A 80 -20.17 -1.13 -5.31
N GLY A 81 -19.22 -2.07 -5.32
CA GLY A 81 -19.36 -3.40 -5.92
C GLY A 81 -19.02 -3.47 -7.42
N ASP A 82 -18.56 -2.38 -8.03
CA ASP A 82 -18.00 -2.35 -9.38
C ASP A 82 -16.46 -2.37 -9.34
N LEU A 83 -15.85 -2.57 -10.51
CA LEU A 83 -14.40 -2.51 -10.68
C LEU A 83 -13.98 -1.10 -11.07
N PHE A 84 -12.88 -0.61 -10.50
CA PHE A 84 -12.14 0.53 -11.02
C PHE A 84 -10.73 0.12 -11.47
N LEU A 85 -10.22 0.75 -12.53
CA LEU A 85 -8.87 0.53 -13.01
C LEU A 85 -7.90 1.32 -12.13
N ARG A 86 -7.16 0.62 -11.26
CA ARG A 86 -6.13 1.22 -10.42
C ARG A 86 -4.87 1.51 -11.23
N GLU A 87 -4.45 0.59 -12.08
CA GLU A 87 -3.19 0.72 -12.82
C GLU A 87 -3.28 0.10 -14.21
N ALA A 88 -2.78 0.82 -15.22
CA ALA A 88 -2.51 0.27 -16.54
C ALA A 88 -1.02 0.46 -16.89
N ARG A 89 -0.33 -0.64 -17.13
CA ARG A 89 1.05 -0.67 -17.64
C ARG A 89 1.05 -1.14 -19.09
N SER A 90 1.86 -0.50 -19.92
CA SER A 90 2.10 -0.93 -21.30
C SER A 90 3.60 -0.97 -21.59
N TRP A 91 4.00 -1.95 -22.40
CA TRP A 91 5.38 -2.15 -22.82
C TRP A 91 5.49 -1.96 -24.33
N ARG A 92 6.43 -1.10 -24.72
CA ARG A 92 6.92 -0.95 -26.08
C ARG A 92 8.44 -1.23 -26.06
N PRO A 93 9.09 -1.51 -27.21
CA PRO A 93 10.48 -1.96 -27.24
C PRO A 93 11.47 -1.12 -26.41
N THR A 94 11.25 0.19 -26.31
CA THR A 94 12.14 1.13 -25.60
C THR A 94 11.43 1.98 -24.56
N THR A 95 10.16 1.68 -24.25
CA THR A 95 9.35 2.53 -23.37
C THR A 95 8.37 1.71 -22.57
N ARG A 96 8.34 1.96 -21.27
CA ARG A 96 7.30 1.49 -20.36
C ARG A 96 6.46 2.69 -19.93
N THR A 97 5.15 2.56 -20.03
CA THR A 97 4.23 3.57 -19.51
C THR A 97 3.37 2.94 -18.44
N THR A 98 3.27 3.59 -17.29
CA THR A 98 2.38 3.22 -16.18
C THR A 98 1.44 4.38 -15.94
N VAL A 99 0.14 4.11 -15.98
CA VAL A 99 -0.90 5.07 -15.58
C VAL A 99 -1.54 4.52 -14.32
N THR A 100 -1.47 5.27 -13.23
CA THR A 100 -2.11 4.94 -11.96
C THR A 100 -3.29 5.89 -11.75
N PHE A 101 -4.42 5.35 -11.33
CA PHE A 101 -5.60 6.10 -10.94
C PHE A 101 -5.94 5.79 -9.48
N GLU A 102 -6.43 6.81 -8.80
CA GLU A 102 -6.83 6.75 -7.39
C GLU A 102 -8.29 7.17 -7.25
N LEU A 103 -8.97 6.66 -6.22
CA LEU A 103 -10.40 6.88 -6.01
C LEU A 103 -10.75 8.35 -5.77
N ASN A 104 -9.82 9.16 -5.26
CA ASN A 104 -9.97 10.61 -5.11
C ASN A 104 -9.91 11.39 -6.44
N GLY A 105 -9.75 10.72 -7.59
CA GLY A 105 -9.65 11.37 -8.90
C GLY A 105 -8.23 11.77 -9.30
N ARG A 106 -7.21 11.41 -8.52
CA ARG A 106 -5.81 11.61 -8.88
C ARG A 106 -5.38 10.60 -9.93
N ARG A 107 -4.74 11.09 -10.99
CA ARG A 107 -4.06 10.27 -12.00
C ARG A 107 -2.58 10.61 -12.04
N THR A 108 -1.76 9.57 -12.12
CA THR A 108 -0.31 9.69 -12.32
C THR A 108 0.10 8.94 -13.57
N ASP A 109 0.71 9.65 -14.52
CA ASP A 109 1.33 9.08 -15.71
C ASP A 109 2.84 9.02 -15.53
N LEU A 110 3.40 7.82 -15.59
CA LEU A 110 4.83 7.57 -15.49
C LEU A 110 5.33 6.97 -16.82
N VAL A 111 6.27 7.65 -17.46
CA VAL A 111 6.93 7.18 -18.68
C VAL A 111 8.40 6.92 -18.38
N GLU A 112 8.81 5.66 -18.56
CA GLU A 112 10.17 5.19 -18.35
C GLU A 112 10.79 4.76 -19.68
N ARG A 113 11.97 5.28 -19.95
CA ARG A 113 12.84 4.95 -21.07
C ARG A 113 14.20 4.53 -20.51
N GLU A 114 15.07 3.96 -21.33
CA GLU A 114 16.38 3.44 -20.90
C GLU A 114 17.18 4.42 -20.02
N ASN A 115 17.12 5.73 -20.33
CA ASN A 115 17.88 6.76 -19.62
C ASN A 115 17.02 7.93 -19.11
N SER A 116 15.69 7.80 -19.09
CA SER A 116 14.82 8.87 -18.59
C SER A 116 13.56 8.36 -17.91
N ARG A 117 13.10 9.15 -16.94
CA ARG A 117 11.87 8.92 -16.20
C ARG A 117 11.11 10.24 -16.13
N GLU A 118 9.91 10.26 -16.68
CA GLU A 118 9.02 11.43 -16.70
C GLU A 118 7.74 11.06 -15.94
N GLN A 119 7.34 11.90 -14.99
CA GLN A 119 6.13 11.71 -14.22
C GLN A 119 5.25 12.95 -14.33
N HIS A 120 3.96 12.76 -14.60
CA HIS A 120 2.98 13.82 -14.68
C HIS A 120 1.79 13.48 -13.77
N TYR A 121 1.32 14.50 -13.04
CA TYR A 121 0.15 14.43 -12.18
C TYR A 121 -1.02 15.15 -12.86
N THR A 122 -2.19 14.54 -12.83
CA THR A 122 -3.43 15.15 -13.31
C THR A 122 -4.51 15.01 -12.23
N PRO A 123 -5.03 16.12 -11.68
CA PRO A 123 -6.19 16.09 -10.79
C PRO A 123 -7.48 15.84 -11.58
N ASP A 124 -8.58 15.56 -10.88
CA ASP A 124 -9.93 15.46 -11.45
C ASP A 124 -10.06 14.48 -12.63
N SER A 125 -9.27 13.41 -12.62
CA SER A 125 -9.25 12.33 -13.61
C SER A 125 -9.66 11.00 -12.95
N PRO A 126 -10.97 10.79 -12.69
CA PRO A 126 -11.46 9.60 -12.01
C PRO A 126 -11.09 8.30 -12.77
N PRO A 127 -10.90 7.19 -12.05
CA PRO A 127 -10.55 5.92 -12.68
C PRO A 127 -11.65 5.44 -13.63
N PRO A 128 -11.30 4.80 -14.76
CA PRO A 128 -12.25 4.03 -15.53
C PRO A 128 -12.94 2.96 -14.67
N ARG A 129 -14.25 2.78 -14.84
CA ARG A 129 -15.05 1.82 -14.06
C ARG A 129 -15.85 0.87 -14.94
N THR A 130 -16.13 -0.32 -14.44
CA THR A 130 -16.96 -1.34 -15.10
C THR A 130 -17.57 -2.28 -14.06
N PRO A 131 -18.75 -2.87 -14.29
CA PRO A 131 -19.27 -3.89 -13.38
C PRO A 131 -18.29 -5.06 -13.21
N VAL A 132 -18.34 -5.72 -12.05
CA VAL A 132 -17.63 -7.00 -11.88
C VAL A 132 -18.15 -7.97 -12.94
N PRO A 133 -17.27 -8.55 -13.79
CA PRO A 133 -17.70 -9.43 -14.86
C PRO A 133 -18.32 -10.71 -14.29
N VAL A 134 -19.47 -11.09 -14.85
CA VAL A 134 -20.03 -12.44 -14.65
C VAL A 134 -19.02 -13.46 -15.18
N PHE A 135 -18.91 -14.62 -14.52
CA PHE A 135 -18.03 -15.71 -14.97
C PHE A 135 -18.18 -15.99 -16.48
N GLY A 136 -17.05 -15.99 -17.20
CA GLY A 136 -16.98 -16.18 -18.65
C GLY A 136 -17.16 -14.91 -19.50
N GLN A 137 -17.60 -13.79 -18.92
CA GLN A 137 -17.89 -12.53 -19.64
C GLN A 137 -16.76 -11.50 -19.47
N TRP A 138 -15.61 -11.77 -20.10
CA TRP A 138 -14.38 -10.98 -19.93
C TRP A 138 -14.22 -9.81 -20.92
N GLN A 139 -15.17 -9.60 -21.83
CA GLN A 139 -15.01 -8.71 -23.00
C GLN A 139 -14.80 -7.25 -22.62
N ALA A 140 -15.47 -6.76 -21.57
CA ALA A 140 -15.33 -5.37 -21.14
C ALA A 140 -13.88 -5.07 -20.70
N LEU A 141 -13.25 -5.99 -19.97
CA LEU A 141 -11.86 -5.83 -19.52
C LEU A 141 -10.87 -5.83 -20.69
N LEU A 142 -11.10 -6.69 -21.68
CA LEU A 142 -10.31 -6.74 -22.91
C LEU A 142 -10.44 -5.43 -23.71
N GLU A 143 -11.65 -4.88 -23.81
CA GLU A 143 -11.92 -3.60 -24.47
C GLU A 143 -11.12 -2.45 -23.85
N PHE A 144 -11.10 -2.35 -22.51
CA PHE A 144 -10.25 -1.36 -21.80
C PHE A 144 -8.76 -1.58 -22.06
N ALA A 145 -8.33 -2.82 -22.27
CA ALA A 145 -6.95 -3.15 -22.57
C ALA A 145 -6.58 -2.96 -24.05
N GLY A 146 -7.50 -2.44 -24.88
CA GLY A 146 -7.28 -2.11 -26.29
C GLY A 146 -7.57 -3.27 -27.26
N ASP A 147 -8.22 -4.34 -26.80
CA ASP A 147 -8.84 -5.33 -27.68
C ASP A 147 -10.23 -4.87 -28.13
N GLY A 148 -10.83 -5.59 -29.08
CA GLY A 148 -12.27 -5.47 -29.34
C GLY A 148 -13.08 -6.27 -28.31
N ARG A 149 -14.32 -6.61 -28.68
CA ARG A 149 -15.17 -7.56 -27.94
C ARG A 149 -15.17 -8.92 -28.65
N PRO A 150 -14.16 -9.77 -28.46
CA PRO A 150 -14.13 -11.08 -29.11
C PRO A 150 -15.18 -12.01 -28.51
N ASP A 151 -15.61 -12.99 -29.31
CA ASP A 151 -16.32 -14.15 -28.79
C ASP A 151 -15.34 -14.97 -27.95
N ILE A 152 -15.78 -15.41 -26.77
CA ILE A 152 -15.01 -16.25 -25.85
C ILE A 152 -15.79 -17.54 -25.65
N ALA A 153 -15.12 -18.67 -25.85
CA ALA A 153 -15.68 -20.00 -25.61
C ALA A 153 -14.78 -20.77 -24.64
N ASP A 154 -15.37 -21.59 -23.79
CA ASP A 154 -14.61 -22.47 -22.89
C ASP A 154 -13.86 -23.54 -23.68
N ALA A 155 -12.62 -23.83 -23.28
CA ALA A 155 -11.83 -24.89 -23.88
C ALA A 155 -12.43 -26.26 -23.54
N SER A 156 -12.69 -27.09 -24.55
CA SER A 156 -12.85 -28.54 -24.35
C SER A 156 -11.51 -29.27 -24.23
N GLY A 157 -10.41 -28.57 -24.50
CA GLY A 157 -9.02 -29.04 -24.44
C GLY A 157 -8.07 -27.97 -25.00
N HIS A 158 -6.78 -28.02 -24.64
CA HIS A 158 -5.77 -27.07 -25.11
C HIS A 158 -4.41 -27.72 -25.33
N LEU A 159 -3.58 -27.08 -26.16
CA LEU A 159 -2.21 -27.51 -26.46
C LEU A 159 -1.14 -26.77 -25.64
N LEU A 160 -1.56 -25.87 -24.74
CA LEU A 160 -0.62 -25.18 -23.84
C LEU A 160 0.11 -26.19 -22.92
N PRO A 161 1.39 -25.95 -22.59
CA PRO A 161 2.10 -26.74 -21.59
C PRO A 161 1.36 -26.72 -20.24
N VAL A 162 1.44 -27.83 -19.50
CA VAL A 162 0.83 -27.99 -18.17
C VAL A 162 1.90 -28.31 -17.15
N ARG A 163 1.80 -27.74 -15.95
CA ARG A 163 2.66 -28.03 -14.81
C ARG A 163 1.85 -28.05 -13.52
N GLU A 164 2.22 -28.91 -12.59
CA GLU A 164 1.73 -28.87 -11.21
C GLU A 164 2.65 -28.01 -10.33
N GLY A 165 2.08 -27.21 -9.42
CA GLY A 165 2.89 -26.39 -8.53
C GLY A 165 2.11 -25.40 -7.69
N THR A 166 2.82 -24.45 -7.08
CA THR A 166 2.19 -23.33 -6.37
C THR A 166 1.68 -22.30 -7.36
N ARG A 167 0.55 -21.65 -7.04
CA ARG A 167 0.03 -20.52 -7.82
C ARG A 167 1.13 -19.44 -7.99
N PRO A 168 1.43 -18.99 -9.22
CA PRO A 168 2.58 -18.10 -9.49
C PRO A 168 2.31 -16.62 -9.19
N TRP A 169 1.12 -16.29 -8.71
CA TRP A 169 0.71 -14.93 -8.41
C TRP A 169 -0.11 -14.85 -7.12
N GLN A 170 -0.17 -13.65 -6.56
CA GLN A 170 -1.03 -13.31 -5.44
C GLN A 170 -1.60 -11.91 -5.66
N PRO A 171 -2.81 -11.63 -5.16
CA PRO A 171 -3.31 -10.27 -5.07
C PRO A 171 -2.30 -9.38 -4.34
N PRO A 172 -2.17 -8.11 -4.74
CA PRO A 172 -1.32 -7.15 -4.06
C PRO A 172 -1.76 -7.02 -2.61
N ARG A 173 -0.80 -7.02 -1.70
CA ARG A 173 -1.01 -6.80 -0.27
C ARG A 173 -0.32 -5.50 0.10
N PRO A 174 -1.08 -4.40 0.32
CA PRO A 174 -0.51 -3.20 0.90
C PRO A 174 0.29 -3.53 2.14
N MET A 175 1.29 -2.71 2.45
CA MET A 175 2.10 -2.95 3.63
C MET A 175 1.18 -3.00 4.85
N GLY A 176 1.34 -4.05 5.65
CA GLY A 176 0.69 -4.17 6.95
C GLY A 176 1.66 -3.84 8.08
N PRO A 177 1.14 -3.64 9.30
CA PRO A 177 1.94 -3.41 10.50
C PRO A 177 2.80 -4.64 10.80
N ARG A 178 4.06 -4.43 11.18
CA ARG A 178 5.02 -5.53 11.42
C ARG A 178 5.63 -5.45 12.80
N ARG A 179 5.18 -6.32 13.70
CA ARG A 179 5.77 -6.50 15.04
C ARG A 179 5.88 -5.16 15.80
N ILE A 180 4.81 -4.37 15.76
CA ILE A 180 4.78 -3.00 16.29
C ILE A 180 5.06 -3.00 17.80
N GLU A 181 4.53 -3.97 18.53
CA GLU A 181 4.71 -4.14 19.98
C GLU A 181 6.18 -4.32 20.36
N GLU A 182 6.93 -5.02 19.51
CA GLU A 182 8.35 -5.30 19.74
C GLU A 182 9.21 -4.03 19.56
N LEU A 183 8.73 -3.02 18.83
CA LEU A 183 9.36 -1.68 18.78
C LEU A 183 9.27 -0.97 20.12
N PHE A 184 8.36 -1.35 21.02
CA PHE A 184 8.18 -0.72 22.33
C PHE A 184 8.49 -1.68 23.49
N THR A 185 9.26 -2.73 23.23
CA THR A 185 9.69 -3.70 24.23
C THR A 185 11.20 -3.56 24.46
N ASP A 186 11.57 -2.99 25.60
CA ASP A 186 12.97 -2.77 25.98
C ASP A 186 13.79 -4.07 25.94
N GLY A 187 15.01 -3.98 25.41
CA GLY A 187 15.93 -5.11 25.29
C GLY A 187 15.69 -5.98 24.06
N THR A 188 14.62 -5.76 23.29
CA THR A 188 14.37 -6.47 22.03
C THR A 188 15.54 -6.24 21.08
N GLU A 189 16.10 -7.31 20.53
CA GLU A 189 17.15 -7.24 19.51
C GLU A 189 16.59 -7.51 18.12
N ARG A 190 17.13 -6.78 17.14
CA ARG A 190 16.69 -6.82 15.75
C ARG A 190 17.87 -6.78 14.80
N PRO A 191 17.92 -7.70 13.83
CA PRO A 191 18.90 -7.60 12.76
C PRO A 191 18.56 -6.42 11.85
N VAL A 192 19.57 -5.66 11.45
CA VAL A 192 19.50 -4.66 10.38
C VAL A 192 20.72 -4.85 9.49
N ARG A 193 20.49 -5.30 8.26
CA ARG A 193 21.55 -5.77 7.34
C ARG A 193 22.40 -6.87 8.02
N ASP A 194 23.68 -6.62 8.19
CA ASP A 194 24.69 -7.49 8.81
C ASP A 194 24.94 -7.17 10.30
N ARG A 195 24.24 -6.19 10.87
CA ARG A 195 24.41 -5.72 12.25
C ARG A 195 23.15 -5.97 13.08
N THR A 196 23.24 -5.77 14.40
CA THR A 196 22.12 -5.89 15.32
C THR A 196 21.89 -4.57 16.06
N MET A 197 20.62 -4.20 16.21
CA MET A 197 20.22 -3.08 17.06
C MET A 197 19.34 -3.58 18.21
N ARG A 198 19.49 -2.96 19.38
CA ARG A 198 18.68 -3.21 20.58
C ARG A 198 17.71 -2.04 20.80
N ILE A 199 16.47 -2.37 21.10
CA ILE A 199 15.39 -1.43 21.40
C ILE A 199 15.47 -0.97 22.86
N SER A 200 15.20 0.32 23.06
CA SER A 200 14.91 0.93 24.37
C SER A 200 13.88 2.04 24.18
N THR A 201 13.00 2.23 25.15
CA THR A 201 11.94 3.24 25.12
C THR A 201 12.27 4.42 26.04
N GLN A 202 11.80 5.61 25.65
CA GLN A 202 11.92 6.83 26.44
C GLN A 202 10.62 7.62 26.40
N ALA A 203 10.21 8.19 27.53
CA ALA A 203 9.09 9.12 27.55
C ALA A 203 9.49 10.42 26.84
N ALA A 204 8.75 10.81 25.82
CA ALA A 204 8.95 12.08 25.13
C ALA A 204 8.33 13.24 25.93
N GLY A 205 7.14 13.01 26.45
CA GLY A 205 6.33 14.00 27.15
C GLY A 205 4.85 13.90 26.77
N PRO A 206 4.00 14.74 27.37
CA PRO A 206 2.60 14.87 27.00
C PRO A 206 2.44 15.59 25.66
N LEU A 207 1.46 15.16 24.86
CA LEU A 207 0.93 15.88 23.71
C LEU A 207 -0.51 16.31 24.01
N HIS A 208 -0.80 17.61 23.88
CA HIS A 208 -2.14 18.17 24.02
C HIS A 208 -2.88 18.13 22.68
N LEU A 209 -4.09 17.58 22.72
CA LEU A 209 -4.96 17.35 21.58
C LEU A 209 -6.32 18.04 21.83
N PRO A 210 -6.41 19.37 21.73
CA PRO A 210 -7.65 20.11 21.97
C PRO A 210 -8.77 19.77 20.98
N SER A 211 -8.46 19.45 19.72
CA SER A 211 -9.46 18.99 18.75
C SER A 211 -9.60 17.46 18.72
N GLY A 212 -8.58 16.74 19.18
CA GLY A 212 -8.53 15.28 19.08
C GLY A 212 -8.20 14.79 17.66
N ARG A 213 -7.79 15.69 16.76
CA ARG A 213 -7.43 15.38 15.37
C ARG A 213 -5.91 15.41 15.26
N LEU A 214 -5.33 14.21 15.19
CA LEU A 214 -3.88 14.04 15.13
C LEU A 214 -3.37 14.25 13.70
N VAL A 215 -2.29 15.02 13.57
CA VAL A 215 -1.46 15.13 12.37
C VAL A 215 -0.11 14.47 12.66
N ALA A 216 0.36 13.64 11.73
CA ALA A 216 1.76 13.25 11.64
C ALA A 216 2.38 13.84 10.38
N ALA A 217 3.53 14.49 10.49
CA ALA A 217 4.18 15.20 9.40
C ALA A 217 5.67 15.39 9.67
N ASP A 218 6.43 15.86 8.67
CA ASP A 218 7.65 16.62 8.96
C ASP A 218 7.24 18.02 9.47
N PRO A 219 7.79 18.53 10.58
CA PRO A 219 7.58 19.91 11.02
C PRO A 219 7.74 20.96 9.90
N SER A 220 8.66 20.76 8.96
CA SER A 220 8.90 21.68 7.84
C SER A 220 7.81 21.67 6.77
N SER A 221 6.83 20.76 6.87
CA SER A 221 5.73 20.59 5.91
C SER A 221 4.35 21.01 6.47
N LEU A 222 4.30 21.49 7.72
CA LEU A 222 3.03 21.80 8.39
C LEU A 222 2.25 22.96 7.74
N ASP A 223 2.95 23.89 7.10
CA ASP A 223 2.39 25.00 6.31
C ASP A 223 1.91 24.55 4.91
N HIS A 224 2.33 23.37 4.45
CA HIS A 224 1.97 22.81 3.15
C HIS A 224 0.68 21.96 3.19
N GLY A 225 -0.06 21.98 4.32
CA GLY A 225 -1.42 21.46 4.38
C GLY A 225 -1.51 19.94 4.58
N GLU A 226 -0.65 19.36 5.41
CA GLU A 226 -0.77 17.96 5.82
C GLU A 226 -2.05 17.76 6.66
N ASP A 227 -3.10 17.23 6.03
CA ASP A 227 -4.39 16.98 6.68
C ASP A 227 -4.26 16.04 7.90
N PRO A 228 -5.10 16.23 8.93
CA PRO A 228 -5.17 15.28 10.04
C PRO A 228 -5.65 13.91 9.56
N PHE A 229 -5.36 12.89 10.36
CA PHE A 229 -5.93 11.56 10.16
C PHE A 229 -7.46 11.59 10.28
N THR A 230 -8.12 10.73 9.51
CA THR A 230 -9.58 10.56 9.49
C THR A 230 -10.14 10.00 10.80
N VAL A 231 -9.32 9.27 11.56
CA VAL A 231 -9.67 8.76 12.88
C VAL A 231 -9.31 9.79 13.95
N THR A 232 -10.32 10.20 14.73
CA THR A 232 -10.16 11.15 15.83
C THR A 232 -10.22 10.47 17.20
N VAL A 233 -9.73 11.16 18.21
CA VAL A 233 -9.81 10.75 19.62
C VAL A 233 -10.54 11.80 20.45
N ALA A 234 -10.89 11.46 21.68
CA ALA A 234 -11.45 12.45 22.61
C ALA A 234 -10.41 13.54 22.90
N PRO A 235 -10.82 14.83 22.93
CA PRO A 235 -9.93 15.91 23.33
C PRO A 235 -9.29 15.67 24.69
N GLY A 236 -8.00 15.99 24.82
CA GLY A 236 -7.27 15.75 26.06
C GLY A 236 -5.76 15.77 25.88
N THR A 237 -5.05 15.13 26.81
CA THR A 237 -3.59 15.05 26.80
C THR A 237 -3.19 13.59 26.79
N CYS A 238 -2.35 13.21 25.83
CA CYS A 238 -1.91 11.83 25.63
C CYS A 238 -0.38 11.74 25.77
N PRO A 239 0.18 10.76 26.49
CA PRO A 239 1.62 10.61 26.59
C PRO A 239 2.21 10.06 25.28
N VAL A 240 3.37 10.59 24.90
CA VAL A 240 4.16 10.09 23.77
C VAL A 240 5.40 9.35 24.27
N THR A 241 5.64 8.17 23.71
CA THR A 241 6.84 7.34 23.96
C THR A 241 7.65 7.24 22.68
N ILE A 242 8.96 7.46 22.76
CA ILE A 242 9.92 7.26 21.67
C ILE A 242 10.60 5.91 21.84
N SER A 243 10.61 5.13 20.76
CA SER A 243 11.44 3.94 20.63
C SER A 243 12.78 4.31 20.00
N LEU A 244 13.87 4.00 20.69
CA LEU A 244 15.24 4.14 20.19
C LEU A 244 15.82 2.76 19.89
N ALA A 245 16.40 2.63 18.69
CA ALA A 245 17.23 1.49 18.31
C ALA A 245 18.70 1.89 18.41
N THR A 246 19.49 1.12 19.15
CA THR A 246 20.92 1.34 19.37
C THR A 246 21.72 0.18 18.79
N PHE A 247 22.73 0.44 17.96
CA PHE A 247 23.62 -0.62 17.49
C PHE A 247 24.35 -1.30 18.65
N THR A 248 24.35 -2.63 18.70
CA THR A 248 24.94 -3.38 19.81
C THR A 248 26.47 -3.32 19.82
N ASP A 249 27.07 -3.12 18.64
CA ASP A 249 28.51 -2.98 18.39
C ASP A 249 29.00 -1.52 18.38
N ASP A 250 28.07 -0.54 18.31
CA ASP A 250 28.36 0.89 18.40
C ASP A 250 27.26 1.62 19.20
N PRO A 251 27.36 1.63 20.54
CA PRO A 251 26.34 2.24 21.39
C PRO A 251 26.14 3.76 21.18
N GLY A 252 27.09 4.44 20.55
CA GLY A 252 26.95 5.86 20.18
C GLY A 252 25.99 6.06 19.01
N HIS A 253 25.80 5.02 18.19
CA HIS A 253 24.93 5.06 17.02
C HIS A 253 23.50 4.62 17.37
N ARG A 254 22.67 5.62 17.65
CA ARG A 254 21.24 5.46 17.98
C ARG A 254 20.35 6.11 16.95
N ARG A 255 19.18 5.52 16.70
CA ARG A 255 18.16 6.02 15.79
C ARG A 255 16.78 5.91 16.43
N VAL A 256 15.87 6.82 16.09
CA VAL A 256 14.46 6.67 16.44
C VAL A 256 13.87 5.58 15.54
N ALA A 257 13.30 4.54 16.16
CA ALA A 257 12.64 3.45 15.46
C ALA A 257 11.15 3.71 15.27
N ALA A 258 10.51 4.33 16.26
CA ALA A 258 9.10 4.68 16.20
C ALA A 258 8.74 5.72 17.29
N ALA A 259 7.60 6.39 17.10
CA ALA A 259 6.95 7.21 18.12
C ALA A 259 5.53 6.69 18.36
N ARG A 260 5.13 6.54 19.63
CA ARG A 260 3.78 6.10 20.03
C ARG A 260 3.08 7.17 20.84
N LEU A 261 1.93 7.63 20.36
CA LEU A 261 0.95 8.38 21.12
C LEU A 261 -0.02 7.38 21.77
N GLN A 262 -0.02 7.28 23.09
CA GLN A 262 -0.94 6.39 23.82
C GLN A 262 -2.24 7.13 24.13
N VAL A 263 -3.38 6.58 23.69
CA VAL A 263 -4.71 7.15 23.91
C VAL A 263 -5.36 6.51 25.14
N VAL A 264 -5.32 5.18 25.24
CA VAL A 264 -5.78 4.41 26.42
C VAL A 264 -4.86 3.22 26.65
N ASP A 265 -4.75 2.75 27.89
CA ASP A 265 -3.83 1.67 28.28
C ASP A 265 -4.35 0.25 28.02
N SER A 266 -5.52 0.10 27.39
CA SER A 266 -6.06 -1.22 27.05
C SER A 266 -5.22 -1.92 25.97
N PRO A 267 -5.13 -3.27 25.98
CA PRO A 267 -4.36 -3.99 24.98
C PRO A 267 -4.85 -3.76 23.54
N THR A 268 -3.92 -3.44 22.64
CA THR A 268 -4.14 -3.44 21.20
C THR A 268 -4.24 -4.88 20.69
N VAL A 269 -5.26 -5.19 19.90
CA VAL A 269 -5.48 -6.52 19.30
C VAL A 269 -5.58 -6.48 17.78
N THR A 270 -5.90 -5.32 17.20
CA THR A 270 -5.90 -5.10 15.75
C THR A 270 -5.19 -3.79 15.42
N TRP A 271 -4.70 -3.72 14.18
CA TRP A 271 -3.95 -2.59 13.67
C TRP A 271 -4.44 -2.24 12.28
N GLU A 272 -4.50 -0.94 11.97
CA GLU A 272 -4.83 -0.43 10.63
C GLU A 272 -3.94 0.75 10.27
N LEU A 273 -3.81 1.06 8.97
CA LEU A 273 -3.07 2.23 8.51
C LEU A 273 -3.87 3.50 8.82
N ALA A 274 -3.22 4.52 9.38
CA ALA A 274 -3.82 5.83 9.58
C ALA A 274 -3.95 6.56 8.23
N LEU A 275 -5.18 6.77 7.78
CA LEU A 275 -5.49 7.42 6.50
C LEU A 275 -5.88 8.88 6.70
N ARG A 276 -5.57 9.71 5.71
CA ARG A 276 -6.07 11.09 5.58
C ARG A 276 -7.26 11.15 4.62
N THR A 277 -7.94 12.30 4.59
CA THR A 277 -9.07 12.52 3.67
C THR A 277 -8.64 12.27 2.22
N GLY A 278 -9.45 11.49 1.49
CA GLY A 278 -9.16 11.13 0.10
C GLY A 278 -8.13 10.03 -0.10
N GLN A 279 -7.62 9.39 0.96
CA GLN A 279 -6.81 8.17 0.86
C GLN A 279 -7.68 6.93 1.03
N ASP A 280 -7.50 5.94 0.16
CA ASP A 280 -8.15 4.63 0.23
C ASP A 280 -7.12 3.51 0.05
N GLN A 281 -7.16 2.47 0.88
CA GLN A 281 -6.20 1.36 0.79
C GLN A 281 -6.29 0.59 -0.52
N LEU A 282 -7.42 0.62 -1.22
CA LEU A 282 -7.58 0.03 -2.55
C LEU A 282 -6.66 0.68 -3.60
N ASP A 283 -6.23 1.92 -3.37
CA ASP A 283 -5.29 2.63 -4.24
C ASP A 283 -3.86 2.09 -4.11
N LEU A 284 -3.56 1.31 -3.07
CA LEU A 284 -2.23 0.78 -2.79
C LEU A 284 -1.94 -0.52 -3.58
N GLY A 285 -0.70 -0.60 -4.07
CA GLY A 285 -0.11 -1.81 -4.63
C GLY A 285 0.48 -2.75 -3.57
N ASP A 286 1.17 -3.77 -4.02
CA ASP A 286 1.85 -4.72 -3.13
C ASP A 286 3.00 -4.03 -2.38
N GLY A 287 3.00 -4.13 -1.05
CA GLY A 287 3.98 -3.49 -0.18
C GLY A 287 3.92 -1.97 -0.12
N GLU A 288 2.99 -1.32 -0.83
CA GLU A 288 2.81 0.13 -0.80
C GLU A 288 2.01 0.55 0.45
N PHE A 289 2.19 1.80 0.87
CA PHE A 289 1.49 2.41 2.00
C PHE A 289 1.37 3.92 1.81
N PHE A 290 0.40 4.52 2.50
CA PHE A 290 0.39 5.96 2.76
C PHE A 290 1.18 6.28 4.03
N GLY A 291 1.81 7.44 4.02
CA GLY A 291 2.60 7.92 5.15
C GLY A 291 2.89 9.40 5.03
N PHE A 292 3.59 9.94 6.03
CA PHE A 292 4.08 11.31 5.98
C PHE A 292 5.49 11.34 5.39
N GLY A 293 5.77 12.32 4.53
CA GLY A 293 7.10 12.59 3.98
C GLY A 293 8.01 13.28 5.01
N VAL A 294 9.32 13.18 4.83
CA VAL A 294 10.32 13.72 5.77
C VAL A 294 11.47 14.48 5.09
N ASP A 295 11.16 15.62 4.48
CA ASP A 295 12.17 16.44 3.77
C ASP A 295 13.20 17.08 4.71
N GLY A 296 12.79 17.45 5.93
CA GLY A 296 13.64 17.99 7.00
C GLY A 296 14.36 16.90 7.79
N GLY A 297 14.11 15.62 7.48
CA GLY A 297 14.66 14.49 8.23
C GLY A 297 14.03 14.32 9.61
N MET A 298 12.79 14.75 9.78
CA MET A 298 12.08 14.71 11.06
C MET A 298 10.65 14.20 10.91
N GLY A 299 10.09 13.69 12.00
CA GLY A 299 8.66 13.44 12.14
C GLY A 299 8.14 14.15 13.39
N CYS A 300 6.86 14.50 13.38
CA CYS A 300 6.19 15.03 14.56
C CYS A 300 4.77 14.53 14.69
N PHE A 301 4.25 14.63 15.92
CA PHE A 301 2.84 14.60 16.22
C PHE A 301 2.39 15.96 16.71
N VAL A 302 1.28 16.45 16.16
CA VAL A 302 0.67 17.74 16.48
C VAL A 302 -0.85 17.63 16.36
N ASP A 303 -1.60 18.40 17.16
CA ASP A 303 -3.05 18.55 16.97
C ASP A 303 -3.34 19.56 15.85
N GLU A 304 -4.38 19.32 15.06
CA GLU A 304 -4.76 20.23 13.97
C GLU A 304 -4.90 21.70 14.42
N ASP A 305 -5.44 21.96 15.62
CA ASP A 305 -5.65 23.33 16.11
C ASP A 305 -4.32 24.06 16.42
N ASN A 306 -3.23 23.32 16.58
CA ASN A 306 -1.89 23.85 16.84
C ASN A 306 -1.01 23.94 15.58
N ARG A 307 -1.44 23.36 14.46
CA ARG A 307 -0.61 23.16 13.26
C ARG A 307 -0.06 24.46 12.68
N GLU A 308 -0.94 25.42 12.37
CA GLU A 308 -0.56 26.69 11.72
C GLU A 308 0.45 27.48 12.55
N ARG A 309 0.21 27.59 13.87
CA ARG A 309 1.11 28.29 14.78
C ARG A 309 2.49 27.63 14.83
N LEU A 310 2.54 26.31 14.89
CA LEU A 310 3.81 25.58 15.05
C LEU A 310 4.63 25.47 13.77
N ALA A 311 4.01 25.62 12.60
CA ALA A 311 4.71 25.70 11.33
C ALA A 311 5.75 26.84 11.30
N GLU A 312 5.53 27.92 12.06
CA GLU A 312 6.45 29.07 12.13
C GLU A 312 7.44 29.02 13.31
N GLU A 313 7.14 28.21 14.33
CA GLU A 313 7.85 28.25 15.62
C GLU A 313 8.85 27.10 15.79
N TRP A 314 8.69 25.99 15.07
CA TRP A 314 9.42 24.75 15.32
C TRP A 314 10.95 24.88 15.17
N GLU A 315 11.44 25.74 14.27
CA GLU A 315 12.88 25.95 14.03
C GLU A 315 13.63 26.55 15.23
N ARG A 316 12.90 27.12 16.20
CA ARG A 316 13.49 27.82 17.35
C ARG A 316 13.92 26.87 18.46
N PHE A 317 13.60 25.58 18.36
CA PHE A 317 13.82 24.62 19.44
C PHE A 317 15.07 23.78 19.21
N ASP A 318 15.85 23.61 20.27
CA ASP A 318 17.05 22.76 20.26
C ASP A 318 16.65 21.28 20.20
N PHE A 319 17.42 20.52 19.44
CA PHE A 319 17.03 19.18 19.00
C PHE A 319 18.23 18.23 18.98
N ASP A 320 18.12 17.11 19.72
CA ASP A 320 19.08 15.99 19.64
C ASP A 320 18.53 14.85 18.76
N ARG A 321 17.52 14.14 19.28
CA ARG A 321 16.85 13.02 18.60
C ARG A 321 15.34 13.10 18.67
N PHE A 322 14.82 13.69 19.74
CA PHE A 322 13.43 14.05 19.89
C PHE A 322 13.33 15.22 20.87
N THR A 323 12.22 15.94 20.82
CA THR A 323 11.91 17.02 21.73
C THR A 323 10.39 17.14 21.88
N THR A 324 9.95 17.66 23.02
CA THR A 324 8.56 18.05 23.25
C THR A 324 8.54 19.54 23.44
N LEU A 325 7.75 20.25 22.63
CA LEU A 325 7.69 21.69 22.69
C LEU A 325 7.06 22.15 24.02
N PRO A 326 7.47 23.33 24.55
CA PRO A 326 6.85 23.89 25.74
C PRO A 326 5.33 23.99 25.58
N GLY A 327 4.59 23.60 26.62
CA GLY A 327 3.13 23.55 26.56
C GLY A 327 2.59 22.28 25.93
N GLY A 328 3.44 21.36 25.42
CA GLY A 328 3.08 20.04 24.92
C GLY A 328 2.26 20.06 23.63
N ASP A 329 2.43 21.09 22.80
CA ASP A 329 1.66 21.26 21.57
C ASP A 329 2.19 20.40 20.40
N MET A 330 3.44 19.94 20.50
CA MET A 330 4.08 19.05 19.53
C MET A 330 5.13 18.18 20.20
N VAL A 331 5.22 16.95 19.73
CA VAL A 331 6.37 16.07 19.96
C VAL A 331 7.03 15.80 18.62
N ALA A 332 8.32 16.12 18.48
CA ALA A 332 9.09 15.93 17.25
C ALA A 332 10.26 14.97 17.49
N TRP A 333 10.69 14.24 16.45
CA TRP A 333 11.77 13.25 16.50
C TRP A 333 12.49 13.13 15.16
N SER A 334 13.70 12.58 15.17
CA SER A 334 14.55 12.44 13.99
C SER A 334 14.06 11.26 13.16
N SER A 335 13.98 11.39 11.85
CA SER A 335 13.56 10.28 10.99
C SER A 335 14.62 9.17 10.99
N GLY A 336 14.16 7.91 10.96
CA GLY A 336 14.99 6.74 11.21
C GLY A 336 16.24 6.67 10.33
N TRP A 337 16.08 6.40 9.04
CA TRP A 337 17.19 6.34 8.07
C TRP A 337 17.42 7.65 7.30
N GLY A 338 16.68 8.72 7.64
CA GLY A 338 16.67 9.98 6.92
C GLY A 338 15.45 10.11 6.00
N ASP A 339 15.65 10.76 4.86
CA ASP A 339 14.62 11.03 3.83
C ASP A 339 13.82 9.78 3.42
N GLY A 340 12.52 9.96 3.19
CA GLY A 340 11.56 8.92 2.89
C GLY A 340 10.11 9.28 3.25
N VAL A 341 9.26 8.26 3.24
CA VAL A 341 7.86 8.32 3.66
C VAL A 341 7.63 7.24 4.70
N TYR A 342 6.96 7.58 5.80
CA TYR A 342 6.77 6.68 6.94
C TYR A 342 5.29 6.51 7.30
N PRO A 343 4.82 5.27 7.52
CA PRO A 343 3.43 5.01 7.87
C PRO A 343 3.16 5.39 9.33
N THR A 344 1.90 5.68 9.62
CA THR A 344 1.36 5.68 10.99
C THR A 344 0.32 4.59 11.12
N TRP A 345 0.40 3.80 12.18
CA TRP A 345 -0.52 2.70 12.48
C TRP A 345 -1.44 3.07 13.65
N ILE A 346 -2.71 2.73 13.53
CA ILE A 346 -3.73 2.90 14.58
C ILE A 346 -3.93 1.54 15.24
N GLY A 347 -3.72 1.48 16.55
CA GLY A 347 -4.05 0.32 17.37
C GLY A 347 -5.50 0.39 17.82
N ARG A 348 -6.20 -0.75 17.81
CA ARG A 348 -7.55 -0.89 18.37
C ARG A 348 -7.64 -2.04 19.37
N ASP A 349 -8.47 -1.86 20.38
CA ASP A 349 -8.81 -2.92 21.35
C ASP A 349 -9.90 -3.86 20.81
N ALA A 350 -10.29 -4.86 21.61
CA ALA A 350 -11.29 -5.84 21.23
C ALA A 350 -12.71 -5.26 21.02
N SER A 351 -12.97 -4.04 21.51
CA SER A 351 -14.22 -3.29 21.27
C SER A 351 -14.16 -2.43 20.00
N GLY A 352 -12.97 -2.29 19.41
CA GLY A 352 -12.70 -1.39 18.28
C GLY A 352 -12.30 0.02 18.70
N ALA A 353 -12.13 0.31 19.99
CA ALA A 353 -11.71 1.63 20.46
C ALA A 353 -10.21 1.87 20.16
N VAL A 354 -9.85 3.11 19.81
CA VAL A 354 -8.46 3.50 19.51
C VAL A 354 -7.61 3.45 20.77
N THR A 355 -6.53 2.67 20.75
CA THR A 355 -5.60 2.52 21.87
C THR A 355 -4.37 3.42 21.73
N CYS A 356 -3.85 3.56 20.51
CA CYS A 356 -2.66 4.34 20.22
C CYS A 356 -2.50 4.66 18.73
N PHE A 357 -1.65 5.64 18.43
CA PHE A 357 -1.08 5.87 17.10
C PHE A 357 0.43 5.60 17.16
N VAL A 358 0.98 4.91 16.15
CA VAL A 358 2.40 4.60 16.06
C VAL A 358 2.96 5.03 14.71
N ALA A 359 3.83 6.04 14.71
CA ALA A 359 4.64 6.38 13.55
C ALA A 359 5.85 5.44 13.49
N ASP A 360 5.93 4.59 12.47
CA ASP A 360 6.99 3.57 12.31
C ASP A 360 8.05 4.07 11.33
N MET A 361 9.30 4.23 11.80
CA MET A 361 10.40 4.75 10.98
C MET A 361 11.04 3.67 10.10
N LEU A 362 10.40 2.49 9.99
CA LEU A 362 10.74 1.38 9.10
C LEU A 362 12.21 0.94 9.21
N LEU A 363 12.83 1.07 10.39
CA LEU A 363 14.25 0.75 10.58
C LEU A 363 14.57 -0.72 10.27
N PHE A 364 13.61 -1.62 10.53
CA PHE A 364 13.75 -3.07 10.42
C PHE A 364 12.99 -3.67 9.23
N GLY A 365 12.39 -2.82 8.40
CA GLY A 365 11.77 -3.24 7.15
C GLY A 365 12.83 -3.53 6.08
N THR A 366 12.59 -4.52 5.24
CA THR A 366 13.21 -4.52 3.91
C THR A 366 12.63 -3.33 3.16
N LYS A 367 13.46 -2.36 2.76
CA LYS A 367 13.04 -1.38 1.73
C LYS A 367 12.43 -2.18 0.58
N ALA A 368 11.21 -1.83 0.19
CA ALA A 368 10.57 -2.38 -1.00
C ALA A 368 11.41 -2.07 -2.24
#